data_AF-A0A357C961-F1
#
_entry.id   AF-A0A357C961-F1
#
_cell.length_a   1.000
_cell.length_b   1.000
_cell.length_c   1.000
_cell.angle_alpha   90.00
_cell.angle_beta   90.00
_cell.angle_gamma   90.00
#
_symmetry.space_group_name_H-M   'P 1'
#
loop_
_entity.id
_entity.type
_entity.pdbx_description
1 polymer ?
#
loop_
_entity_poly.entity_id
_entity_poly.type
_entity_poly.pdbx_seq_one_letter_code
_entity_poly.pdbx_strand_id
1 'polypeptide(L)'
;IPDLTGYITEGQIILSRELHRKGIFPPIDVLPSLSRLKDKGIGQGKTREDHADTMNQLFAAYARGKEAKELAVILGDAALTDIDKQFAQFADQFEEQYVNQGETTDRHIAETLDLGWRLLTLLPKGELKRIRDEYIEKYLPKQKQDQ
;
A
#
# COMPACT_ATOMS: atom_id res chain seq x y z
N ILE A 1 27.46 3.19 13.27
CA ILE A 1 27.79 1.81 12.83
C ILE A 1 27.20 1.66 11.43
N PRO A 2 27.97 1.28 10.40
CA PRO A 2 27.40 1.03 9.07
C PRO A 2 26.47 -0.19 9.12
N ASP A 3 25.26 -0.07 8.57
CA ASP A 3 24.30 -1.17 8.52
C ASP A 3 24.65 -2.12 7.37
N LEU A 4 25.08 -3.34 7.72
CA LEU A 4 25.44 -4.40 6.78
C LEU A 4 24.36 -5.49 6.68
N THR A 5 23.25 -5.37 7.41
CA THR A 5 22.26 -6.45 7.51
C THR A 5 21.60 -6.78 6.18
N GLY A 6 21.21 -5.75 5.40
CA GLY A 6 20.63 -5.93 4.06
C GLY A 6 21.58 -6.48 2.97
N TYR A 7 22.89 -6.49 3.24
CA TYR A 7 23.89 -7.16 2.38
C TYR A 7 23.98 -8.66 2.64
N ILE A 8 23.57 -9.11 3.83
CA ILE A 8 23.70 -10.50 4.27
C ILE A 8 22.38 -11.27 4.06
N THR A 9 21.24 -10.59 4.13
CA THR A 9 19.90 -11.20 4.01
C THR A 9 19.26 -10.95 2.63
N GLU A 10 18.20 -11.70 2.32
CA GLU A 10 17.42 -11.58 1.07
C GLU A 10 16.32 -10.51 1.16
N GLY A 11 16.42 -9.60 2.13
CA GLY A 11 15.39 -8.62 2.43
C GLY A 11 15.38 -8.24 3.90
N GLN A 12 14.59 -7.23 4.22
CA GLN A 12 14.40 -6.72 5.57
C GLN A 12 12.97 -6.20 5.75
N ILE A 13 12.46 -6.32 6.96
CA ILE A 13 11.22 -5.68 7.41
C ILE A 13 11.63 -4.57 8.37
N ILE A 14 11.33 -3.33 7.99
CA ILE A 14 11.72 -2.14 8.75
C ILE A 14 10.57 -1.72 9.66
N LEU A 15 10.89 -1.42 10.91
CA LEU A 15 9.93 -0.88 11.88
C LEU A 15 10.11 0.63 11.98
N SER A 16 9.03 1.38 11.76
CA SER A 16 9.02 2.85 11.82
C SER A 16 8.59 3.37 13.19
N ARG A 17 9.42 4.26 13.76
CA ARG A 17 9.06 5.02 14.95
C ARG A 17 7.93 6.01 14.69
N GLU A 18 7.80 6.52 13.47
CA GLU A 18 6.71 7.43 13.09
C GLU A 18 5.36 6.71 13.16
N LEU A 19 5.26 5.54 12.51
CA LEU A 19 4.04 4.72 12.51
C LEU A 19 3.67 4.28 13.93
N HIS A 20 4.66 3.86 14.72
CA HIS A 20 4.42 3.50 16.12
C HIS A 20 3.86 4.68 16.94
N ARG A 21 4.39 5.90 16.75
CA ARG A 21 3.88 7.11 17.43
C ARG A 21 2.46 7.49 17.00
N LYS A 22 2.05 7.11 15.78
CA LYS A 22 0.68 7.26 15.28
C LYS A 22 -0.28 6.18 15.80
N GLY A 23 0.20 5.21 16.59
CA GLY A 23 -0.62 4.10 17.09
C GLY A 23 -0.91 3.01 16.06
N ILE A 24 -0.14 2.96 14.97
CA ILE A 24 -0.24 1.92 13.93
C ILE A 24 0.47 0.66 14.44
N PHE A 25 -0.23 -0.49 14.42
CA PHE A 25 0.36 -1.76 14.81
C PHE A 25 0.02 -2.91 13.84
N PRO A 26 1.02 -3.66 13.32
CA PRO A 26 2.45 -3.50 13.55
C PRO A 26 3.02 -2.26 12.81
N PRO A 27 4.03 -1.56 13.36
CA PRO A 27 4.53 -0.31 12.79
C PRO A 27 5.53 -0.57 11.63
N ILE A 28 5.12 -1.33 10.62
CA ILE A 28 5.99 -1.72 9.50
C ILE A 28 6.05 -0.60 8.46
N ASP A 29 7.27 -0.16 8.13
CA ASP A 29 7.50 0.76 7.03
C ASP A 29 7.67 0.00 5.73
N VAL A 30 6.67 0.04 4.87
CA VAL A 30 6.66 -0.75 3.63
C VAL A 30 7.66 -0.23 2.59
N LEU A 31 7.99 1.07 2.58
CA LEU A 31 8.82 1.67 1.52
C LEU A 31 10.30 1.23 1.58
N PRO A 32 10.98 1.23 2.74
CA PRO A 32 12.34 0.71 2.87
C PRO A 32 12.40 -0.81 3.11
N SER A 33 11.25 -1.46 3.34
CA SER A 33 11.17 -2.92 3.46
C SER A 33 11.28 -3.61 2.10
N LEU A 34 11.88 -4.80 2.09
CA LEU A 34 12.09 -5.55 0.85
C LEU A 34 12.05 -7.06 1.11
N SER A 35 11.49 -7.81 0.16
CA SER A 35 11.70 -9.24 0.00
C SER A 35 12.17 -9.52 -1.43
N ARG A 36 13.39 -10.03 -1.61
CA ARG A 36 13.96 -10.38 -2.93
C ARG A 36 13.37 -11.67 -3.49
N LEU A 37 12.82 -12.54 -2.64
CA LEU A 37 12.22 -13.81 -3.05
C LEU A 37 10.72 -13.73 -3.30
N LYS A 38 10.08 -12.56 -3.11
CA LYS A 38 8.62 -12.40 -3.21
C LYS A 38 8.02 -12.97 -4.50
N ASP A 39 8.69 -12.77 -5.65
CA ASP A 39 8.16 -13.18 -6.95
C ASP A 39 8.08 -14.71 -7.07
N LYS A 40 8.86 -15.45 -6.27
CA LYS A 40 8.76 -16.92 -6.16
C LYS A 40 7.62 -17.37 -5.24
N GLY A 41 7.02 -16.49 -4.45
CA GLY A 41 5.96 -16.80 -3.47
C GLY A 41 4.55 -16.40 -3.90
N ILE A 42 4.40 -15.59 -4.95
CA ILE A 42 3.12 -14.99 -5.35
C ILE A 42 2.58 -15.55 -6.67
N GLY A 43 1.33 -15.20 -7.00
CA GLY A 43 0.69 -15.56 -8.27
C GLY A 43 -0.21 -16.79 -8.19
N GLN A 44 -0.67 -17.21 -9.38
CA GLN A 44 -1.58 -18.35 -9.55
C GLN A 44 -0.98 -19.64 -8.97
N GLY A 45 -1.79 -20.41 -8.26
CA GLY A 45 -1.36 -21.66 -7.60
C GLY A 45 -0.56 -21.47 -6.30
N LYS A 46 -0.30 -20.22 -5.88
CA LYS A 46 0.35 -19.91 -4.59
C LYS A 46 -0.47 -18.98 -3.71
N THR A 47 -0.92 -17.86 -4.28
CA THR A 47 -1.74 -16.87 -3.59
C THR A 47 -2.98 -16.56 -4.43
N ARG A 48 -2.87 -15.57 -5.33
CA ARG A 48 -3.88 -15.21 -6.31
C ARG A 48 -3.22 -14.55 -7.53
N GLU A 49 -3.88 -14.58 -8.67
CA GLU A 49 -3.35 -14.14 -9.97
C GLU A 49 -3.03 -12.63 -10.07
N ASP A 50 -3.68 -11.82 -9.23
CA ASP A 50 -3.58 -10.36 -9.15
C ASP A 50 -2.52 -9.85 -8.15
N HIS A 51 -1.91 -10.74 -7.36
CA HIS A 51 -1.08 -10.35 -6.22
C HIS A 51 0.04 -9.37 -6.60
N ALA A 52 0.82 -9.69 -7.65
CA ALA A 52 1.93 -8.84 -8.07
C ALA A 52 1.47 -7.43 -8.48
N ASP A 53 0.43 -7.36 -9.30
CA ASP A 53 -0.16 -6.13 -9.82
C ASP A 53 -0.70 -5.26 -8.67
N THR A 54 -1.52 -5.84 -7.80
CA THR A 54 -2.12 -5.14 -6.65
C THR A 54 -1.04 -4.62 -5.69
N MET A 55 -0.06 -5.47 -5.33
CA MET A 55 1.06 -5.06 -4.48
C MET A 55 1.84 -3.90 -5.07
N ASN A 56 2.19 -3.97 -6.36
CA ASN A 56 2.97 -2.93 -7.03
C ASN A 56 2.20 -1.60 -7.14
N GLN A 57 0.88 -1.66 -7.37
CA GLN A 57 0.04 -0.47 -7.39
C GLN A 57 -0.10 0.16 -6.01
N LEU A 58 -0.36 -0.63 -4.96
CA LEU A 58 -0.44 -0.14 -3.58
C LEU A 58 0.87 0.54 -3.15
N PHE A 59 2.02 -0.09 -3.44
CA PHE A 59 3.32 0.48 -3.12
C PHE A 59 3.54 1.84 -3.81
N ALA A 60 3.25 1.92 -5.11
CA ALA A 60 3.42 3.16 -5.87
C ALA A 60 2.46 4.27 -5.40
N ALA A 61 1.21 3.91 -5.10
CA ALA A 61 0.22 4.84 -4.59
C ALA A 61 0.59 5.37 -3.20
N TYR A 62 1.09 4.49 -2.32
CA TYR A 62 1.54 4.89 -0.99
C TYR A 62 2.77 5.81 -1.05
N ALA A 63 3.76 5.50 -1.91
CA ALA A 63 4.93 6.35 -2.12
C ALA A 63 4.52 7.76 -2.59
N ARG A 64 3.68 7.85 -3.63
CA ARG A 64 3.16 9.13 -4.13
C ARG A 64 2.35 9.89 -3.08
N GLY A 65 1.55 9.18 -2.29
CA GLY A 65 0.79 9.78 -1.19
C GLY A 65 1.68 10.36 -0.09
N LYS A 66 2.78 9.68 0.26
CA LYS A 66 3.77 10.23 1.20
C LYS A 66 4.47 11.47 0.64
N GLU A 67 4.85 11.48 -0.64
CA GLU A 67 5.41 12.66 -1.31
C GLU A 67 4.42 13.83 -1.32
N ALA A 68 3.15 13.58 -1.63
CA ALA A 68 2.10 14.61 -1.59
C ALA A 68 1.91 15.19 -0.19
N LYS A 69 1.95 14.35 0.86
CA LYS A 69 1.87 14.80 2.26
C LYS A 69 3.09 15.63 2.66
N GLU A 70 4.28 15.24 2.23
CA GLU A 70 5.51 16.02 2.47
C GLU A 70 5.42 17.39 1.79
N LEU A 71 4.96 17.43 0.54
CA LEU A 71 4.75 18.67 -0.20
C LEU A 71 3.74 19.58 0.50
N ALA A 72 2.63 19.03 1.01
CA ALA A 72 1.62 19.79 1.76
C ALA A 72 2.18 20.37 3.07
N VAL A 73 3.05 19.65 3.77
CA VAL A 73 3.71 20.18 4.97
C VAL A 73 4.62 21.37 4.64
N ILE A 74 5.29 21.35 3.48
CA ILE A 74 6.24 22.40 3.07
C ILE A 74 5.52 23.62 2.47
N LEU A 75 4.54 23.40 1.60
CA LEU A 75 3.90 24.44 0.77
C LEU A 75 2.47 24.78 1.21
N GLY A 76 1.87 23.99 2.10
CA GLY A 76 0.47 24.07 2.51
C GLY A 76 -0.47 23.27 1.60
N ASP A 77 -1.62 22.86 2.14
CA ASP A 77 -2.63 22.03 1.45
C ASP A 77 -3.18 22.64 0.16
N ALA A 78 -3.17 23.98 0.08
CA ALA A 78 -3.64 24.71 -1.11
C ALA A 78 -2.75 24.49 -2.34
N ALA A 79 -1.52 24.02 -2.16
CA ALA A 79 -0.59 23.72 -3.26
C ALA A 79 -0.84 22.35 -3.91
N LEU A 80 -1.63 21.47 -3.28
CA LEU A 80 -1.90 20.13 -3.82
C LEU A 80 -2.98 20.15 -4.90
N THR A 81 -2.75 19.40 -5.97
CA THR A 81 -3.79 19.07 -6.95
C THR A 81 -4.84 18.16 -6.30
N ASP A 82 -6.05 18.12 -6.87
CA ASP A 82 -7.11 17.23 -6.34
C ASP A 82 -6.72 15.75 -6.41
N ILE A 83 -5.92 15.37 -7.40
CA ILE A 83 -5.36 14.02 -7.50
C ILE A 83 -4.35 13.78 -6.37
N ASP A 84 -3.45 14.73 -6.09
CA ASP A 84 -2.47 14.55 -5.02
C ASP A 84 -3.12 14.52 -3.63
N LYS A 85 -4.23 15.25 -3.43
CA LYS A 85 -5.06 15.11 -2.23
C LYS A 85 -5.64 13.70 -2.08
N GLN A 86 -6.11 13.10 -3.17
CA GLN A 86 -6.60 11.70 -3.15
C GLN A 86 -5.47 10.72 -2.84
N PHE A 87 -4.26 10.92 -3.36
CA PHE A 87 -3.09 10.11 -3.00
C PHE A 87 -2.66 10.31 -1.55
N ALA A 88 -2.70 11.53 -1.03
CA ALA A 88 -2.43 11.82 0.37
C ALA A 88 -3.44 11.09 1.28
N GLN A 89 -4.74 11.19 0.96
CA GLN A 89 -5.80 10.46 1.66
C GLN A 89 -5.62 8.93 1.55
N PHE A 90 -5.24 8.43 0.36
CA PHE A 90 -4.93 7.02 0.18
C PHE A 90 -3.80 6.58 1.11
N ALA A 91 -2.76 7.39 1.30
CA ALA A 91 -1.66 7.04 2.20
C ALA A 91 -2.11 6.95 3.67
N ASP A 92 -2.99 7.86 4.12
CA ASP A 92 -3.60 7.76 5.46
C ASP A 92 -4.41 6.47 5.61
N GLN A 93 -5.30 6.18 4.66
CA GLN A 93 -6.14 4.99 4.71
C GLN A 93 -5.33 3.69 4.57
N PHE A 94 -4.22 3.72 3.83
CA PHE A 94 -3.30 2.61 3.74
C PHE A 94 -2.60 2.34 5.07
N GLU A 95 -2.09 3.37 5.76
CA GLU A 95 -1.54 3.23 7.10
C GLU A 95 -2.62 2.69 8.07
N GLU A 96 -3.79 3.31 8.10
CA GLU A 96 -4.87 3.04 9.06
C GLU A 96 -5.58 1.69 8.89
N GLN A 97 -5.71 1.19 7.67
CA GLN A 97 -6.47 -0.05 7.40
C GLN A 97 -5.57 -1.20 6.96
N TYR A 98 -4.63 -0.93 6.05
CA TYR A 98 -3.79 -1.98 5.45
C TYR A 98 -2.67 -2.39 6.40
N VAL A 99 -1.88 -1.42 6.87
CA VAL A 99 -0.74 -1.68 7.77
C VAL A 99 -1.24 -1.97 9.19
N ASN A 100 -2.20 -1.18 9.68
CA ASN A 100 -2.74 -1.39 11.01
C ASN A 100 -3.67 -2.62 11.05
N GLN A 101 -3.20 -3.67 11.70
CA GLN A 101 -3.90 -4.95 11.85
C GLN A 101 -4.30 -5.23 13.30
N GLY A 102 -3.61 -4.62 14.27
CA GLY A 102 -3.72 -4.94 15.69
C GLY A 102 -2.94 -6.19 16.08
N GLU A 103 -2.95 -6.51 17.38
CA GLU A 103 -2.11 -7.57 17.95
C GLU A 103 -2.64 -8.99 17.74
N THR A 104 -3.96 -9.13 17.59
CA THR A 104 -4.65 -10.44 17.63
C THR A 104 -5.26 -10.88 16.31
N THR A 105 -5.30 -9.99 15.33
CA THR A 105 -5.85 -10.29 14.01
C THR A 105 -4.82 -11.07 13.20
N ASP A 106 -5.23 -12.19 12.60
CA ASP A 106 -4.44 -12.94 11.62
C ASP A 106 -5.20 -12.93 10.29
N ARG A 107 -4.68 -12.22 9.28
CA ARG A 107 -5.33 -12.05 7.98
C ARG A 107 -4.79 -13.08 6.99
N HIS A 108 -5.69 -13.80 6.33
CA HIS A 108 -5.31 -14.59 5.17
C HIS A 108 -4.89 -13.69 4.00
N ILE A 109 -4.05 -14.22 3.12
CA ILE A 109 -3.54 -13.45 1.97
C ILE A 109 -4.67 -12.93 1.06
N ALA A 110 -5.76 -13.68 0.89
CA ALA A 110 -6.91 -13.24 0.11
C ALA A 110 -7.58 -12.00 0.72
N GLU A 111 -7.75 -11.96 2.04
CA GLU A 111 -8.33 -10.82 2.76
C GLU A 111 -7.46 -9.57 2.62
N THR A 112 -6.14 -9.74 2.68
CA THR A 112 -5.16 -8.67 2.45
C THR A 112 -5.27 -8.11 1.03
N LEU A 113 -5.37 -8.98 0.02
CA LEU A 113 -5.54 -8.54 -1.37
C LEU A 113 -6.89 -7.82 -1.57
N ASP A 114 -7.97 -8.31 -0.97
CA ASP A 114 -9.29 -7.69 -1.05
C ASP A 114 -9.34 -6.32 -0.35
N LEU A 115 -8.65 -6.19 0.78
CA LEU A 115 -8.44 -4.89 1.43
C LEU A 115 -7.65 -3.93 0.52
N GLY A 116 -6.61 -4.42 -0.14
CA GLY A 116 -5.88 -3.68 -1.15
C GLY A 116 -6.79 -3.11 -2.24
N TRP A 117 -7.63 -3.96 -2.83
CA TRP A 117 -8.61 -3.55 -3.85
C TRP A 117 -9.63 -2.53 -3.34
N ARG A 118 -10.11 -2.67 -2.10
CA ARG A 118 -11.01 -1.68 -1.48
C ARG A 118 -10.32 -0.32 -1.36
N LEU A 119 -9.06 -0.28 -0.91
CA LEU A 119 -8.31 0.97 -0.79
C LEU A 119 -8.04 1.62 -2.16
N LEU A 120 -7.79 0.82 -3.20
CA LEU A 120 -7.59 1.35 -4.55
C LEU A 120 -8.83 2.04 -5.13
N THR A 121 -10.02 1.82 -4.59
CA THR A 121 -11.24 2.56 -5.00
C THR A 121 -11.22 4.05 -4.62
N LEU A 122 -10.32 4.45 -3.70
CA LEU A 122 -10.10 5.85 -3.35
C LEU A 122 -9.42 6.63 -4.48
N LEU A 123 -8.80 5.92 -5.43
CA LEU A 123 -8.09 6.51 -6.55
C LEU A 123 -8.92 6.39 -7.83
N PRO A 124 -8.80 7.36 -8.76
CA PRO A 124 -9.46 7.26 -10.05
C PRO A 124 -8.91 6.06 -10.83
N LYS A 125 -9.77 5.36 -11.57
CA LYS A 125 -9.36 4.20 -12.39
C LYS A 125 -8.17 4.53 -13.32
N GLY A 126 -8.12 5.75 -13.87
CA GLY A 126 -7.02 6.20 -14.73
C GLY A 126 -5.65 6.30 -14.03
N GLU A 127 -5.61 6.29 -12.70
CA GLU A 127 -4.38 6.29 -11.92
C GLU A 127 -3.90 4.89 -11.52
N LEU A 128 -4.68 3.83 -11.83
CA LEU A 128 -4.33 2.43 -11.56
C LEU A 128 -3.40 1.84 -12.65
N LYS A 129 -2.29 2.52 -12.91
CA LYS A 129 -1.40 2.30 -14.07
C LYS A 129 -0.55 1.03 -13.99
N ARG A 130 -0.50 0.35 -12.84
CA ARG A 130 0.34 -0.84 -12.59
C ARG A 130 -0.47 -2.14 -12.50
N ILE A 131 -1.75 -2.08 -12.82
CA ILE A 131 -2.63 -3.25 -12.83
C ILE A 131 -3.16 -3.46 -14.23
N ARG A 132 -3.14 -4.70 -14.71
CA ARG A 132 -3.78 -5.06 -15.97
C ARG A 132 -5.28 -4.86 -15.92
N ASP A 133 -5.86 -4.41 -17.03
CA ASP A 133 -7.30 -4.11 -17.15
C ASP A 133 -8.18 -5.30 -16.76
N GLU A 134 -7.78 -6.52 -17.15
CA GLU A 134 -8.50 -7.77 -16.82
C GLU A 134 -8.71 -7.95 -15.30
N TYR A 135 -7.74 -7.52 -14.48
CA TYR A 135 -7.85 -7.61 -13.03
C TYR A 135 -8.60 -6.44 -12.43
N ILE A 136 -8.49 -5.25 -13.01
CA ILE A 136 -9.32 -4.11 -12.61
C ILE A 136 -10.79 -4.46 -12.80
N GLU A 137 -11.16 -5.04 -13.94
CA GLU A 137 -12.54 -5.44 -14.23
C GLU A 137 -13.04 -6.57 -13.32
N LYS A 138 -12.15 -7.50 -12.96
CA LYS A 138 -12.50 -8.67 -12.14
C LYS A 138 -12.58 -8.37 -10.65
N TYR A 139 -11.69 -7.52 -10.12
CA TYR A 139 -11.47 -7.38 -8.68
C TYR A 139 -11.78 -6.00 -8.11
N LEU A 140 -11.77 -4.92 -8.91
CA LEU A 140 -12.08 -3.59 -8.37
C LEU A 140 -13.55 -3.55 -7.94
N PRO A 141 -13.85 -3.26 -6.66
CA PRO A 141 -15.22 -3.17 -6.19
C PRO A 141 -15.97 -2.09 -6.97
N LYS A 142 -17.12 -2.44 -7.55
CA LYS A 142 -18.02 -1.45 -8.13
C LYS A 142 -18.55 -0.59 -6.99
N GLN A 143 -18.32 0.72 -7.05
CA GLN A 143 -18.92 1.64 -6.08
C GLN A 143 -20.43 1.39 -6.10
N LYS A 144 -20.98 0.91 -4.98
CA LYS A 144 -22.42 0.99 -4.78
C LYS A 144 -22.73 2.47 -4.75
N GLN A 145 -23.40 2.97 -5.78
CA GLN A 145 -24.16 4.20 -5.63
C GLN A 145 -25.19 3.89 -4.56
N ASP A 146 -24.92 4.31 -3.33
CA ASP A 146 -25.96 4.39 -2.32
C ASP A 146 -27.05 5.30 -2.92
N GLN A 147 -28.20 4.70 -3.20
CA GLN A 147 -29.42 5.39 -3.65
C GLN A 147 -30.03 6.17 -2.49
#